data_AF-A0A450TZX6-F1
#
_entry.id   AF-A0A450TZX6-F1
#
_cell.length_a   1.000
_cell.length_b   1.000
_cell.length_c   1.000
_cell.angle_alpha   90.00
_cell.angle_beta   90.00
_cell.angle_gamma   90.00
#
_symmetry.space_group_name_H-M   'P 1'
#
loop_
_entity.id
_entity.type
_entity.pdbx_description
1 polymer ?
#
loop_
_entity_poly.entity_id
_entity_poly.type
_entity_poly.pdbx_seq_one_letter_code
_entity_poly.pdbx_strand_id
1 'polypeptide(L)'
;MIEIAKITDARINVEYPIEINDRFSGSLDYLIRTQQELIVVEAKKGDLDKGFNQLSAELIALDKYEEDNTEDILYGAVTMGNVWGFGVLQRDKKYIIKDINTYTIPRNTDEVFSILVRNSDFR
;
A
#
# COMPACT_ATOMS: atom_id res chain seq x y z
N MET A 1 6.00 -10.12 3.09
CA MET A 1 4.85 -9.75 3.96
C MET A 1 4.97 -10.34 5.36
N ILE A 2 5.03 -11.67 5.53
CA ILE A 2 5.17 -12.29 6.86
C ILE A 2 6.44 -11.85 7.61
N GLU A 3 7.58 -11.72 6.92
CA GLU A 3 8.81 -11.20 7.55
C GLU A 3 8.68 -9.75 8.01
N ILE A 4 7.96 -8.90 7.27
CA ILE A 4 7.68 -7.50 7.66
C ILE A 4 6.88 -7.48 8.98
N ALA A 5 5.83 -8.29 9.11
CA ALA A 5 5.07 -8.39 10.37
C ALA A 5 5.88 -8.96 11.53
N LYS A 6 6.94 -9.74 11.27
CA LYS A 6 7.77 -10.34 12.34
C LYS A 6 8.80 -9.37 12.91
N ILE A 7 9.26 -8.41 12.12
CA ILE A 7 10.33 -7.48 12.51
C ILE A 7 9.80 -6.08 12.85
N THR A 8 8.48 -5.91 12.86
CA THR A 8 7.80 -4.63 13.10
C THR A 8 6.54 -4.87 13.91
N ASP A 9 6.01 -3.83 14.55
CA ASP A 9 4.67 -3.87 15.18
C ASP A 9 3.53 -3.70 14.15
N ALA A 10 3.78 -4.04 12.88
CA ALA A 10 2.77 -3.93 11.82
C ALA A 10 1.62 -4.92 12.01
N ARG A 11 0.39 -4.41 11.89
CA ARG A 11 -0.80 -5.24 11.71
C ARG A 11 -1.05 -5.44 10.23
N ILE A 12 -1.01 -6.69 9.77
CA ILE A 12 -1.30 -7.05 8.38
C ILE A 12 -2.68 -7.70 8.32
N ASN A 13 -3.60 -7.09 7.60
CA ASN A 13 -4.88 -7.68 7.24
C ASN A 13 -4.77 -8.20 5.81
N VAL A 14 -5.17 -9.46 5.59
CA VAL A 14 -5.14 -10.13 4.29
C VAL A 14 -6.56 -10.17 3.76
N GLU A 15 -6.75 -9.89 2.46
CA GLU A 15 -8.08 -9.83 1.83
C GLU A 15 -9.05 -8.93 2.62
N TYR A 16 -8.60 -7.73 2.99
CA TYR A 16 -9.35 -6.83 3.86
C TYR A 16 -10.61 -6.33 3.16
N PRO A 17 -11.82 -6.63 3.67
CA PRO A 17 -13.06 -6.22 3.02
C PRO A 17 -13.27 -4.71 3.14
N ILE A 18 -13.68 -4.09 2.04
CA ILE A 18 -14.14 -2.70 1.98
C ILE A 18 -15.58 -2.70 1.49
N GLU A 19 -16.48 -2.20 2.34
CA GLU A 19 -17.89 -2.00 2.03
C GLU A 19 -18.19 -0.50 2.05
N ILE A 20 -18.26 0.12 0.88
CA ILE A 20 -18.54 1.56 0.76
C ILE A 20 -20.05 1.80 0.76
N ASN A 21 -20.80 0.95 0.05
CA ASN A 21 -22.27 0.93 0.04
C ASN A 21 -22.78 -0.38 -0.59
N ASP A 22 -24.11 -0.55 -0.62
CA ASP A 22 -24.80 -1.72 -1.19
C ASP A 22 -24.47 -2.04 -2.66
N ARG A 23 -23.79 -1.14 -3.39
CA ARG A 23 -23.43 -1.29 -4.81
C ARG A 23 -21.93 -1.32 -5.06
N PHE A 24 -21.11 -1.03 -4.05
CA PHE A 24 -19.66 -0.93 -4.18
C PHE A 24 -18.97 -1.57 -2.98
N SER A 25 -18.68 -2.86 -3.13
CA SER A 25 -17.91 -3.66 -2.20
C SER A 25 -16.73 -4.32 -2.92
N GLY A 26 -15.64 -4.53 -2.20
CA GLY A 26 -14.41 -5.16 -2.69
C GLY A 26 -13.53 -5.62 -1.54
N SER A 27 -12.35 -6.12 -1.86
CA SER A 27 -11.33 -6.49 -0.88
C SER A 27 -9.97 -5.98 -1.32
N LEU A 28 -9.21 -5.41 -0.39
CA LEU A 28 -7.79 -5.11 -0.59
C LEU A 28 -6.98 -6.40 -0.47
N ASP A 29 -5.98 -6.61 -1.33
CA ASP A 29 -5.09 -7.78 -1.21
C ASP A 29 -4.41 -7.79 0.18
N TYR A 30 -3.81 -6.66 0.58
CA TYR A 30 -3.27 -6.46 1.91
C TYR A 30 -3.46 -5.02 2.41
N LEU A 31 -3.87 -4.88 3.67
CA LEU A 31 -3.85 -3.61 4.41
C LEU A 31 -2.89 -3.71 5.58
N ILE A 32 -1.78 -2.99 5.50
CA ILE A 32 -0.75 -2.92 6.53
C ILE A 32 -0.94 -1.63 7.33
N ARG A 33 -1.08 -1.76 8.64
CA ARG A 33 -1.16 -0.64 9.58
C ARG A 33 0.05 -0.63 10.50
N THR A 34 0.84 0.44 10.44
CA THR A 34 1.98 0.74 11.32
C THR A 34 1.80 2.15 11.92
N GLN A 35 2.86 2.94 12.07
CA GLN A 35 2.75 4.40 12.24
C GLN A 35 2.14 5.08 11.00
N GLN A 36 2.24 4.45 9.83
CA GLN A 36 1.56 4.85 8.61
C GLN A 36 0.61 3.74 8.14
N GLU A 37 -0.43 4.13 7.42
CA GLU A 37 -1.34 3.21 6.75
C GLU A 37 -0.89 2.97 5.30
N LEU A 38 -0.76 1.70 4.93
CA LEU A 38 -0.23 1.27 3.64
C LEU A 38 -1.08 0.15 3.05
N ILE A 39 -1.51 0.33 1.80
CA ILE A 39 -2.13 -0.72 0.98
C ILE A 39 -1.05 -1.42 0.16
N VAL A 40 -1.08 -2.75 0.07
CA VAL A 40 -0.20 -3.52 -0.82
C VAL A 40 -1.01 -4.41 -1.74
N VAL A 41 -0.76 -4.27 -3.05
CA VAL A 41 -1.40 -5.04 -4.12
C VAL A 41 -0.37 -5.94 -4.81
N GLU A 42 -0.75 -7.19 -5.06
CA GLU A 42 0.10 -8.10 -5.83
C GLU A 42 -0.20 -7.95 -7.33
N ALA A 43 0.82 -7.57 -8.11
CA ALA A 43 0.71 -7.43 -9.55
C ALA A 43 0.53 -8.80 -10.22
N LYS A 44 -0.72 -9.11 -10.55
CA LYS A 44 -1.09 -10.35 -11.23
C LYS A 44 -0.46 -10.38 -12.63
N LYS A 45 0.09 -11.54 -13.01
CA LYS A 45 0.76 -11.80 -14.30
C LYS A 45 2.01 -10.94 -14.57
N GLY A 46 2.60 -10.35 -13.53
CA GLY A 46 3.84 -9.62 -13.65
C GLY A 46 3.72 -8.26 -14.37
N ASP A 47 2.54 -7.62 -14.30
CA ASP A 47 2.28 -6.32 -14.91
C ASP A 47 2.10 -5.25 -13.83
N LEU A 48 3.20 -4.53 -13.52
CA LEU A 48 3.20 -3.49 -12.49
C LEU A 48 2.30 -2.30 -12.84
N ASP A 49 2.10 -1.98 -14.12
CA ASP A 49 1.25 -0.86 -14.50
C ASP A 49 -0.23 -1.20 -14.29
N LYS A 50 -0.63 -2.43 -14.65
CA LYS A 50 -1.97 -2.92 -14.28
C LYS A 50 -2.15 -3.02 -12.77
N GLY A 51 -1.14 -3.51 -12.05
CA GLY A 51 -1.16 -3.55 -10.59
C GLY A 51 -1.26 -2.16 -9.97
N PHE A 52 -0.62 -1.15 -10.55
CA PHE A 52 -0.73 0.23 -10.09
C PHE A 52 -2.10 0.85 -10.36
N ASN A 53 -2.74 0.51 -11.48
CA ASN A 53 -4.13 0.92 -11.73
C ASN A 53 -5.09 0.32 -10.69
N GLN A 54 -4.89 -0.95 -10.30
CA GLN A 54 -5.64 -1.58 -9.21
C GLN A 54 -5.37 -0.86 -7.88
N LEU A 55 -4.10 -0.66 -7.52
CA LEU A 55 -3.70 0.07 -6.32
C LEU A 55 -4.32 1.47 -6.27
N SER A 56 -4.37 2.18 -7.39
CA SER A 56 -4.95 3.52 -7.47
C SER A 56 -6.45 3.50 -7.17
N ALA A 57 -7.18 2.52 -7.72
CA ALA A 57 -8.60 2.36 -7.44
C ALA A 57 -8.87 1.98 -5.97
N GLU A 58 -8.01 1.13 -5.41
CA GLU A 58 -8.08 0.69 -4.01
C GLU A 58 -7.77 1.83 -3.02
N LEU A 59 -6.79 2.69 -3.31
CA LEU A 59 -6.52 3.90 -2.51
C LEU A 59 -7.74 4.83 -2.47
N ILE A 60 -8.41 5.04 -3.61
CA ILE A 60 -9.63 5.86 -3.68
C ILE A 60 -10.78 5.19 -2.91
N ALA A 61 -10.89 3.86 -3.00
CA ALA A 61 -11.90 3.12 -2.28
C ALA A 61 -11.70 3.22 -0.76
N LEU A 62 -10.46 3.06 -0.27
CA LEU A 62 -10.14 3.19 1.14
C LEU A 62 -10.35 4.62 1.65
N ASP A 63 -9.97 5.63 0.86
CA ASP A 63 -10.21 7.04 1.22
C ASP A 63 -11.70 7.35 1.41
N LYS A 64 -12.57 6.76 0.59
CA LYS A 64 -14.03 6.88 0.75
C LYS A 64 -14.58 6.07 1.92
N TYR A 65 -14.02 4.88 2.16
CA TYR A 65 -14.43 4.01 3.26
C TYR A 65 -14.08 4.62 4.62
N GLU A 66 -12.95 5.33 4.69
CA GLU A 66 -12.48 6.04 5.88
C GLU A 66 -12.58 7.55 5.73
N GLU A 67 -13.78 8.06 5.40
CA GLU A 67 -14.00 9.50 5.19
C GLU A 67 -13.67 10.34 6.44
N ASP A 68 -13.86 9.78 7.64
CA ASP A 68 -13.56 10.44 8.92
C ASP A 68 -12.07 10.42 9.30
N ASN A 69 -11.21 9.74 8.52
CA ASN A 69 -9.79 9.65 8.80
C ASN A 69 -9.08 10.96 8.40
N THR A 70 -8.36 11.56 9.35
CA THR A 70 -7.71 12.87 9.20
C THR A 70 -6.29 12.81 8.67
N GLU A 71 -5.75 11.62 8.41
CA GLU A 71 -4.39 11.45 7.85
C GLU A 71 -4.35 11.92 6.39
N ASP A 72 -3.51 12.90 6.08
CA ASP A 72 -3.48 13.55 4.76
C ASP A 72 -3.02 12.63 3.61
N ILE A 73 -2.30 11.55 3.93
CA ILE A 73 -1.62 10.70 2.95
C ILE A 73 -1.97 9.23 3.18
N LEU A 74 -2.43 8.56 2.13
CA LEU A 74 -2.45 7.10 2.04
C LEU A 74 -1.27 6.62 1.21
N TYR A 75 -0.54 5.64 1.73
CA TYR A 75 0.57 5.02 1.03
C TYR A 75 0.09 3.75 0.31
N GLY A 76 0.69 3.47 -0.84
CA GLY A 76 0.41 2.29 -1.63
C GLY A 76 1.69 1.64 -2.16
N ALA A 77 1.70 0.32 -2.23
CA ALA A 77 2.73 -0.45 -2.90
C ALA A 77 2.11 -1.47 -3.86
N VAL A 78 2.78 -1.68 -4.99
CA VAL A 78 2.49 -2.76 -5.93
C VAL A 78 3.73 -3.63 -6.04
N THR A 79 3.57 -4.95 -6.00
CA THR A 79 4.71 -5.88 -6.03
C THR A 79 4.46 -7.10 -6.90
N MET A 80 5.53 -7.59 -7.54
CA MET A 80 5.60 -8.91 -8.18
C MET A 80 6.38 -9.92 -7.31
N GLY A 81 6.46 -9.66 -6.01
CA GLY A 81 7.29 -10.39 -5.05
C GLY A 81 8.70 -9.80 -4.97
N ASN A 82 9.47 -9.89 -6.06
CA ASN A 82 10.87 -9.41 -6.08
C ASN A 82 11.03 -7.96 -6.56
N VAL A 83 10.07 -7.41 -7.29
CA VAL A 83 10.08 -6.01 -7.76
C VAL A 83 8.92 -5.25 -7.13
N TRP A 84 9.20 -4.04 -6.64
CA TRP A 84 8.29 -3.19 -5.90
C TRP A 84 8.20 -1.82 -6.55
N GLY A 85 6.98 -1.30 -6.66
CA GLY A 85 6.69 0.08 -7.02
C GLY A 85 5.80 0.72 -5.97
N PHE A 86 5.87 2.04 -5.84
CA PHE A 86 5.19 2.78 -4.77
C PHE A 86 4.36 3.93 -5.33
N GLY A 87 3.34 4.32 -4.57
CA GLY A 87 2.55 5.51 -4.84
C GLY A 87 1.89 6.03 -3.58
N VAL A 88 1.37 7.25 -3.67
CA VAL A 88 0.64 7.89 -2.58
C VAL A 88 -0.63 8.54 -3.11
N LEU A 89 -1.70 8.52 -2.31
CA LEU A 89 -2.86 9.38 -2.49
C LEU A 89 -2.77 10.53 -1.50
N GLN A 90 -2.70 11.76 -2.02
CA GLN A 90 -2.89 12.99 -1.25
C GLN A 90 -4.39 13.21 -1.09
N ARG A 91 -4.93 12.93 0.10
CA ARG A 91 -6.37 12.92 0.36
C ARG A 91 -7.01 14.31 0.23
N ASP A 92 -6.27 15.36 0.59
CA ASP A 92 -6.70 16.75 0.50
C ASP A 92 -6.94 17.20 -0.95
N LYS A 93 -6.01 16.85 -1.84
CA LYS A 93 -6.02 17.25 -3.26
C LYS A 93 -6.68 16.23 -4.18
N LYS A 94 -6.94 15.02 -3.67
CA LYS A 94 -7.40 13.86 -4.43
C LYS A 94 -6.46 13.54 -5.61
N TYR A 95 -5.16 13.61 -5.37
CA TYR A 95 -4.12 13.30 -6.35
C TYR A 95 -3.38 12.02 -6.00
N ILE A 96 -3.21 11.15 -7.00
CA ILE A 96 -2.35 9.98 -6.90
C ILE A 96 -1.02 10.28 -7.58
N ILE A 97 0.07 10.04 -6.85
CA ILE A 97 1.43 10.23 -7.34
C ILE A 97 2.09 8.85 -7.35
N LYS A 98 2.59 8.45 -8.52
CA LYS A 98 3.39 7.23 -8.71
C LYS A 98 4.87 7.58 -8.57
N ASP A 99 5.62 6.80 -7.78
CA ASP A 99 7.08 6.84 -7.85
C ASP A 99 7.54 6.25 -9.18
N ILE A 100 8.38 6.98 -9.90
CA ILE A 100 8.95 6.55 -11.18
C ILE A 100 9.94 5.38 -11.00
N ASN A 101 10.49 5.24 -9.79
CA ASN A 101 11.46 4.20 -9.49
C ASN A 101 10.78 2.89 -9.14
N THR A 102 11.49 1.80 -9.44
CA THR A 102 11.15 0.47 -8.96
C THR A 102 12.34 -0.10 -8.20
N TYR A 103 12.03 -0.90 -7.19
CA TYR A 103 13.00 -1.40 -6.22
C TYR A 103 13.00 -2.92 -6.27
N THR A 104 14.16 -3.55 -6.32
CA THR A 104 14.27 -5.01 -6.47
C THR A 104 14.91 -5.65 -5.25
N ILE A 105 14.29 -6.66 -4.67
CA ILE A 105 14.87 -7.47 -3.58
C ILE A 105 15.68 -8.63 -4.20
N PRO A 106 16.89 -8.94 -3.68
CA PRO A 106 17.48 -8.45 -2.43
C PRO A 106 18.26 -7.14 -2.52
N ARG A 107 18.45 -6.57 -3.71
CA ARG A 107 19.30 -5.38 -3.91
C ARG A 107 18.88 -4.15 -3.11
N ASN A 108 17.58 -3.87 -3.05
CA ASN A 108 16.97 -2.70 -2.41
C ASN A 108 16.20 -3.09 -1.14
N THR A 109 16.62 -4.16 -0.43
CA THR A 109 15.88 -4.67 0.73
C THR A 109 15.67 -3.56 1.77
N ASP A 110 16.73 -2.93 2.25
CA ASP A 110 16.62 -1.90 3.30
C ASP A 110 15.72 -0.73 2.88
N GLU A 111 15.80 -0.31 1.62
CA GLU A 111 14.99 0.76 1.06
C GLU A 111 13.51 0.39 1.01
N VAL A 112 13.16 -0.79 0.46
CA VAL A 112 11.80 -1.30 0.45
C VAL A 112 11.25 -1.39 1.88
N PHE A 113 11.99 -1.98 2.81
CA PHE A 113 11.54 -2.10 4.19
C PHE A 113 11.39 -0.74 4.88
N SER A 114 12.28 0.22 4.61
CA SER A 114 12.18 1.58 5.14
C SER A 114 10.92 2.31 4.66
N ILE A 115 10.54 2.12 3.39
CA ILE A 115 9.31 2.70 2.82
C ILE A 115 8.08 2.02 3.42
N LEU A 116 8.08 0.69 3.56
CA LEU A 116 6.92 -0.06 4.04
C LEU A 116 6.58 0.24 5.51
N VAL A 117 7.61 0.44 6.34
CA VAL A 117 7.46 0.47 7.80
C VAL A 117 7.65 1.87 8.38
N ARG A 118 8.38 2.75 7.67
CA ARG A 118 8.83 4.07 8.15
C ARG A 118 9.15 4.06 9.65
N ASN A 119 10.10 3.23 10.06
CA ASN A 119 10.57 3.22 11.44
C ASN A 119 11.37 4.50 11.70
N SER A 120 10.99 5.25 12.73
CA SER A 120 11.79 6.34 13.29
C SER A 120 13.07 5.85 13.98
N ASP A 121 13.21 4.52 14.18
CA ASP A 121 14.14 3.93 15.16
C ASP A 121 15.22 2.98 14.59
N PHE A 122 15.48 2.98 13.28
CA PHE A 122 16.74 2.40 12.78
C PHE A 122 17.81 3.51 12.72
N ARG A 123 18.41 3.78 13.88
CA ARG A 123 19.71 4.46 14.05
C ARG A 123 20.75 3.48 14.54
#